data_AF-A0A1A8P3F1-F1
#
_entry.id   AF-A0A1A8P3F1-F1
#
_cell.length_a   1.000
_cell.length_b   1.000
_cell.length_c   1.000
_cell.angle_alpha   90.00
_cell.angle_beta   90.00
_cell.angle_gamma   90.00
#
_symmetry.space_group_name_H-M   'P 1'
#
loop_
_entity.id
_entity.type
_entity.pdbx_description
1 polymer ?
#
loop_
_entity_poly.entity_id
_entity_poly.type
_entity_poly.pdbx_seq_one_letter_code
_entity_poly.pdbx_strand_id
1 'polypeptide(L)'
;MDNNQKRNLTFLTMGMIFMLSGIEYAVILPTIWRYLQILEAPPYFLGLGLSAFSLSGLLTGPLFGWWSDRSRTTKSTILFSNMFEIVGNFLYFIGYSKWLLLCSRLVAGIGAGVGSSIFSFLTRSTRSEERAGIFAAMMACRQAGLLIGPAFNLFLRLCDFKLGPFVVNKYTSPGVTASRQSVM
;
A
#
# COMPACT_ATOMS: atom_id res chain seq x y z
N MET A 1 -10.35 28.70 13.11
CA MET A 1 -9.25 27.91 12.50
C MET A 1 -8.71 28.68 11.32
N ASP A 2 -7.45 29.09 11.43
CA ASP A 2 -6.73 29.89 10.42
C ASP A 2 -6.59 29.11 9.09
N ASN A 3 -6.73 29.81 7.95
CA ASN A 3 -6.75 29.20 6.62
C ASN A 3 -5.41 28.51 6.30
N ASN A 4 -4.30 29.03 6.85
CA ASN A 4 -2.97 28.43 6.74
C ASN A 4 -2.83 27.12 7.52
N GLN A 5 -3.46 26.99 8.69
CA GLN A 5 -3.44 25.73 9.46
C GLN A 5 -4.16 24.61 8.72
N LYS A 6 -5.33 24.89 8.13
CA LYS A 6 -6.11 23.89 7.36
C LYS A 6 -5.33 23.40 6.15
N ARG A 7 -4.60 24.30 5.48
CA ARG A 7 -3.73 23.99 4.36
C ARG A 7 -2.62 23.03 4.79
N ASN A 8 -1.84 23.39 5.81
CA ASN A 8 -0.75 22.54 6.31
C ASN A 8 -1.23 21.16 6.79
N LEU A 9 -2.39 21.09 7.46
CA LEU A 9 -2.98 19.81 7.88
C LEU A 9 -3.34 18.93 6.68
N THR A 10 -3.81 19.52 5.58
CA THR A 10 -4.17 18.78 4.37
C THR A 10 -2.92 18.21 3.68
N PHE A 11 -1.86 19.00 3.56
CA PHE A 11 -0.57 18.54 3.05
C PHE A 11 0.03 17.42 3.92
N LEU A 12 -0.04 17.57 5.25
CA LEU A 12 0.41 16.54 6.20
C LEU A 12 -0.40 15.25 6.05
N THR A 13 -1.73 15.34 5.93
CA THR A 13 -2.60 14.17 5.75
C THR A 13 -2.28 13.44 4.45
N MET A 14 -2.07 14.16 3.35
CA MET A 14 -1.67 13.58 2.07
C MET A 14 -0.31 12.89 2.15
N GLY A 15 0.68 13.53 2.78
CA GLY A 15 2.00 12.93 3.01
C GLY A 15 1.93 11.66 3.85
N MET A 16 1.11 11.64 4.91
CA MET A 16 0.88 10.44 5.72
C MET A 16 0.23 9.31 4.92
N ILE A 17 -0.75 9.59 4.05
CA ILE A 17 -1.37 8.58 3.18
C ILE A 17 -0.33 7.95 2.24
N PHE A 18 0.50 8.79 1.60
CA PHE A 18 1.57 8.29 0.72
C PHE A 18 2.61 7.46 1.47
N MET A 19 2.97 7.86 2.68
CA MET A 19 3.88 7.10 3.54
C MET A 19 3.27 5.75 3.95
N LEU A 20 2.00 5.74 4.37
CA LEU A 20 1.29 4.52 4.78
C LEU A 20 1.15 3.54 3.61
N SER A 21 0.82 4.05 2.41
CA SER A 21 0.77 3.28 1.17
C SER A 21 2.14 2.68 0.81
N GLY A 22 3.24 3.42 1.04
CA GLY A 22 4.59 2.91 0.88
C GLY A 22 4.91 1.75 1.84
N ILE A 23 4.54 1.90 3.12
CA ILE A 23 4.71 0.85 4.13
C ILE A 23 3.89 -0.40 3.77
N GLU A 24 2.62 -0.21 3.40
CA GLU A 24 1.73 -1.28 2.97
C GLU A 24 2.33 -2.07 1.80
N TYR A 25 2.78 -1.37 0.74
CA TYR A 25 3.37 -2.00 -0.42
C TYR A 25 4.63 -2.82 -0.07
N ALA A 26 5.48 -2.29 0.83
CA ALA A 26 6.69 -2.97 1.26
C ALA A 26 6.42 -4.23 2.09
N VAL A 27 5.35 -4.24 2.88
CA VAL A 27 4.93 -5.41 3.66
C VAL A 27 4.21 -6.42 2.78
N ILE A 28 3.36 -5.97 1.85
CA ILE A 28 2.58 -6.83 0.97
C ILE A 28 3.47 -7.65 0.04
N LEU A 29 4.53 -7.06 -0.54
CA LEU A 29 5.37 -7.71 -1.55
C LEU A 29 6.00 -9.06 -1.09
N PRO A 30 6.63 -9.16 0.08
CA PRO A 30 7.15 -10.44 0.57
C PRO A 30 6.04 -11.37 1.07
N THR A 31 4.96 -10.82 1.63
CA THR A 31 3.87 -11.62 2.21
C THR A 31 3.01 -12.28 1.13
N ILE A 32 2.73 -11.60 0.01
CA ILE A 32 1.95 -12.15 -1.10
C ILE A 32 2.66 -13.34 -1.74
N TRP A 33 3.99 -13.27 -1.87
CA TRP A 33 4.79 -14.38 -2.35
C TRP A 33 4.63 -15.60 -1.43
N ARG A 34 4.71 -15.39 -0.12
CA ARG A 34 4.54 -16.47 0.86
C ARG A 34 3.13 -17.08 0.84
N TYR A 35 2.08 -16.26 0.72
CA TYR A 35 0.71 -16.76 0.56
C TYR A 35 0.56 -17.62 -0.70
N LEU A 36 1.13 -17.19 -1.82
CA LEU A 36 1.09 -17.95 -3.07
C LEU A 36 1.82 -19.30 -2.95
N GLN A 37 2.94 -19.35 -2.21
CA GLN A 37 3.64 -20.61 -1.93
C GLN A 37 2.80 -21.57 -1.07
N ILE A 38 2.12 -21.06 -0.04
CA ILE A 38 1.25 -21.88 0.83
C ILE A 38 0.04 -22.43 0.05
N LEU A 39 -0.47 -21.66 -0.91
CA LEU A 39 -1.59 -22.04 -1.77
C LEU A 39 -1.17 -22.87 -3.00
N GLU A 40 0.10 -23.29 -3.07
CA GLU A 40 0.70 -24.02 -4.19
C GLU A 40 0.42 -23.35 -5.56
N ALA A 41 0.36 -22.02 -5.57
CA ALA A 41 0.04 -21.25 -6.75
C ALA A 41 1.29 -21.08 -7.64
N PRO A 42 1.12 -21.12 -8.98
CA PRO A 42 2.21 -20.88 -9.91
C PRO A 42 2.85 -19.49 -9.71
N PRO A 43 4.16 -19.32 -9.96
CA PRO A 43 4.86 -18.05 -9.76
C PRO A 43 4.32 -16.89 -10.61
N TYR A 44 3.68 -17.18 -11.76
CA TYR A 44 3.04 -16.15 -12.59
C TYR A 44 1.86 -15.45 -11.87
N PHE A 45 1.26 -16.06 -10.83
CA PHE A 45 0.19 -15.41 -10.06
C PHE A 45 0.67 -14.18 -9.29
N LEU A 46 1.95 -14.12 -8.90
CA LEU A 46 2.50 -12.90 -8.30
C LEU A 46 2.48 -11.77 -9.33
N GLY A 47 2.91 -12.04 -10.55
CA GLY A 47 2.86 -11.08 -11.66
C GLY A 47 1.43 -10.65 -11.98
N LEU A 48 0.47 -11.57 -11.98
CA LEU A 48 -0.95 -11.26 -12.14
C LEU A 48 -1.45 -10.35 -11.01
N GLY A 49 -1.10 -10.62 -9.75
CA GLY A 49 -1.49 -9.80 -8.61
C GLY A 49 -0.97 -8.37 -8.70
N LEU A 50 0.31 -8.19 -9.04
CA LEU A 50 0.94 -6.88 -9.21
C LEU A 50 0.37 -6.12 -10.41
N SER A 51 0.12 -6.84 -11.52
CA SER A 51 -0.47 -6.26 -12.73
C SER A 51 -1.92 -5.85 -12.50
N ALA A 52 -2.71 -6.67 -11.80
CA ALA A 52 -4.08 -6.37 -11.43
C ALA A 52 -4.18 -5.14 -10.52
N PHE A 53 -3.30 -5.04 -9.52
CA PHE A 53 -3.19 -3.85 -8.68
C PHE A 53 -2.86 -2.59 -9.50
N SER A 54 -1.87 -2.69 -10.40
CA SER A 54 -1.46 -1.57 -11.25
C SER A 54 -2.54 -1.18 -12.26
N LEU A 55 -3.21 -2.15 -12.86
CA LEU A 55 -4.28 -1.96 -13.84
C LEU A 55 -5.50 -1.29 -13.20
N SER A 56 -5.93 -1.79 -12.03
CA SER A 56 -7.04 -1.17 -11.30
C SER A 56 -6.70 0.26 -10.88
N GLY A 57 -5.51 0.51 -10.32
CA GLY A 57 -5.07 1.87 -9.99
C GLY A 57 -4.95 2.80 -11.19
N LEU A 58 -4.52 2.28 -12.35
CA LEU A 58 -4.47 3.04 -13.61
C LEU A 58 -5.88 3.42 -14.09
N LEU A 59 -6.85 2.51 -14.01
CA LEU A 59 -8.23 2.76 -14.43
C LEU A 59 -8.95 3.69 -13.45
N THR A 60 -8.69 3.56 -12.15
CA THR A 60 -9.37 4.35 -11.12
C THR A 60 -8.74 5.72 -10.91
N GLY A 61 -7.46 5.91 -11.24
CA GLY A 61 -6.78 7.19 -11.16
C GLY A 61 -7.51 8.33 -11.90
N PRO A 62 -7.78 8.22 -13.21
CA PRO A 62 -8.56 9.21 -13.96
C PRO A 62 -9.98 9.37 -13.42
N LEU A 63 -10.61 8.26 -13.01
CA LEU A 63 -11.97 8.24 -12.48
C LEU A 63 -12.08 9.08 -11.20
N PHE A 64 -11.15 8.86 -10.27
CA PHE A 64 -11.07 9.60 -9.02
C PHE A 64 -10.64 11.05 -9.25
N GLY A 65 -9.71 11.31 -10.19
CA GLY A 65 -9.32 12.66 -10.57
C GLY A 65 -10.50 13.48 -11.09
N TRP A 66 -11.30 12.91 -12.00
CA TRP A 66 -12.50 13.54 -12.52
C TRP A 66 -13.58 13.72 -11.45
N TRP A 67 -13.80 12.71 -10.61
CA TRP A 67 -14.77 12.80 -9.52
C TRP A 67 -14.39 13.84 -8.47
N SER A 68 -13.11 13.90 -8.07
CA SER A 68 -12.60 14.92 -7.15
C SER A 68 -12.72 16.33 -7.74
N ASP A 69 -12.54 16.48 -9.05
CA ASP A 69 -12.72 17.78 -9.71
C ASP A 69 -14.20 18.21 -9.70
N ARG A 70 -15.10 17.30 -10.10
CA ARG A 70 -16.54 17.55 -10.15
C ARG A 70 -17.14 17.85 -8.77
N SER A 71 -16.72 17.12 -7.74
CA SER A 71 -17.28 17.26 -6.38
C SER A 71 -16.65 18.40 -5.59
N ARG A 72 -15.54 19.00 -6.05
CA ARG A 72 -14.76 20.03 -5.33
C ARG A 72 -14.33 19.68 -3.90
N THR A 73 -14.60 18.46 -3.44
CA THR A 73 -14.32 17.95 -2.09
C THR A 73 -13.37 16.76 -2.15
N THR A 74 -12.06 17.06 -2.18
CA THR A 74 -10.98 16.05 -2.14
C THR A 74 -11.08 15.13 -0.92
N LYS A 75 -11.66 15.61 0.18
CA LYS A 75 -11.91 14.80 1.40
C LYS A 75 -12.78 13.57 1.13
N SER A 76 -13.85 13.70 0.34
CA SER A 76 -14.76 12.58 0.09
C SER A 76 -14.10 11.49 -0.75
N THR A 77 -13.30 11.90 -1.75
CA THR A 77 -12.52 10.97 -2.58
C THR A 77 -11.49 10.20 -1.76
N ILE A 78 -10.78 10.86 -0.84
CA ILE A 78 -9.82 10.19 0.04
C ILE A 78 -10.52 9.19 0.97
N LEU A 79 -11.67 9.56 1.55
CA LEU A 79 -12.41 8.69 2.45
C LEU A 79 -12.92 7.44 1.73
N PHE A 80 -13.45 7.61 0.52
CA PHE A 80 -13.92 6.51 -0.32
C PHE A 80 -12.76 5.59 -0.70
N SER A 81 -11.63 6.14 -1.15
CA SER A 81 -10.42 5.36 -1.40
C SER A 81 -9.98 4.54 -0.19
N ASN A 82 -9.95 5.16 0.99
CA ASN A 82 -9.52 4.50 2.21
C ASN A 82 -10.44 3.33 2.58
N MET A 83 -11.76 3.45 2.34
CA MET A 83 -12.67 2.30 2.50
C MET A 83 -12.33 1.15 1.56
N PHE A 84 -12.01 1.41 0.30
CA PHE A 84 -11.60 0.36 -0.64
C PHE A 84 -10.29 -0.28 -0.22
N GLU A 85 -9.34 0.49 0.29
CA GLU A 85 -8.07 -0.01 0.80
C GLU A 85 -8.27 -0.89 2.04
N ILE A 86 -9.13 -0.48 2.98
CA ILE A 86 -9.51 -1.29 4.15
C ILE A 86 -10.17 -2.61 3.72
N VAL A 87 -11.14 -2.56 2.80
CA VAL A 87 -11.83 -3.75 2.30
C VAL A 87 -10.84 -4.67 1.55
N GLY A 88 -9.98 -4.12 0.71
CA GLY A 88 -8.94 -4.86 0.00
C GLY A 88 -7.96 -5.53 0.96
N ASN A 89 -7.53 -4.84 2.00
CA ASN A 89 -6.61 -5.41 2.99
C ASN A 89 -7.30 -6.45 3.89
N PHE A 90 -8.58 -6.28 4.19
CA PHE A 90 -9.38 -7.28 4.89
C PHE A 90 -9.58 -8.56 4.06
N LEU A 91 -9.88 -8.43 2.76
CA LEU A 91 -9.94 -9.56 1.84
C LEU A 91 -8.58 -10.28 1.73
N TYR A 92 -7.49 -9.52 1.76
CA TYR A 92 -6.14 -10.08 1.76
C TYR A 92 -5.83 -10.88 3.02
N PHE A 93 -6.28 -10.41 4.19
CA PHE A 93 -6.13 -11.13 5.45
C PHE A 93 -6.89 -12.46 5.46
N ILE A 94 -8.08 -12.50 4.86
CA ILE A 94 -8.90 -13.72 4.74
C ILE A 94 -8.22 -14.73 3.80
N GLY A 95 -7.75 -14.29 2.64
CA GLY A 95 -6.68 -14.94 1.87
C GLY A 95 -6.79 -16.45 1.53
N TYR A 96 -7.93 -17.12 1.67
CA TYR A 96 -8.04 -18.59 1.55
C TYR A 96 -7.81 -19.15 0.13
N SER A 97 -7.85 -18.31 -0.90
CA SER A 97 -7.72 -18.75 -2.29
C SER A 97 -6.91 -17.76 -3.11
N LYS A 98 -6.15 -18.27 -4.09
CA LYS A 98 -5.35 -17.46 -5.03
C LYS A 98 -6.19 -16.43 -5.80
N TRP A 99 -7.45 -16.76 -6.09
CA TRP A 99 -8.40 -15.86 -6.76
C TRP A 99 -8.90 -14.76 -5.81
N LEU A 100 -9.17 -15.10 -4.55
CA LEU A 100 -9.56 -14.12 -3.54
C LEU A 100 -8.42 -13.13 -3.28
N LEU A 101 -7.18 -13.62 -3.32
CA LEU A 101 -5.99 -12.80 -3.21
C LEU A 101 -5.85 -11.86 -4.42
N LEU A 102 -6.13 -12.34 -5.64
CA LEU A 102 -6.18 -11.49 -6.83
C LEU A 102 -7.28 -10.41 -6.72
N CYS A 103 -8.47 -10.78 -6.25
CA CYS A 103 -9.56 -9.83 -6.01
C CYS A 103 -9.19 -8.79 -4.96
N SER A 104 -8.50 -9.19 -3.88
CA SER A 104 -8.05 -8.25 -2.85
C SER A 104 -7.07 -7.21 -3.43
N ARG A 105 -6.20 -7.60 -4.37
CA ARG A 105 -5.31 -6.69 -5.10
C ARG A 105 -6.06 -5.75 -6.04
N LEU A 106 -7.09 -6.22 -6.72
CA LEU A 106 -7.94 -5.36 -7.54
C LEU A 106 -8.64 -4.30 -6.68
N VAL A 107 -9.22 -4.71 -5.55
CA VAL A 107 -9.94 -3.80 -4.64
C VAL A 107 -8.97 -2.80 -3.98
N ALA A 108 -7.81 -3.25 -3.52
CA ALA A 108 -6.78 -2.37 -2.99
C ALA A 108 -6.23 -1.40 -4.05
N GLY A 109 -6.08 -1.86 -5.30
CA GLY A 109 -5.62 -1.01 -6.40
C GLY A 109 -6.64 0.06 -6.80
N ILE A 110 -7.95 -0.19 -6.62
CA ILE A 110 -8.96 0.87 -6.71
C ILE A 110 -8.63 2.00 -5.72
N GLY A 111 -8.34 1.68 -4.46
CA GLY A 111 -7.90 2.65 -3.46
C GLY A 111 -6.61 3.38 -3.86
N ALA A 112 -5.62 2.68 -4.40
CA ALA A 112 -4.36 3.29 -4.85
C ALA A 112 -4.54 4.42 -5.90
N GLY A 113 -5.66 4.44 -6.63
CA GLY A 113 -6.02 5.51 -7.58
C GLY A 113 -6.21 6.90 -6.95
N VAL A 114 -6.29 7.02 -5.63
CA VAL A 114 -6.40 8.31 -4.92
C VAL A 114 -5.25 9.26 -5.20
N GLY A 115 -4.07 8.73 -5.57
CA GLY A 115 -2.90 9.53 -5.94
C GLY A 115 -3.23 10.59 -6.99
N SER A 116 -4.01 10.24 -8.02
CA SER A 116 -4.43 11.16 -9.09
C SER A 116 -5.27 12.32 -8.56
N SER A 117 -6.13 12.07 -7.56
CA SER A 117 -6.94 13.12 -6.92
C SER A 117 -6.09 14.04 -6.05
N ILE A 118 -5.14 13.47 -5.31
CA ILE A 118 -4.20 14.25 -4.51
C ILE A 118 -3.36 15.14 -5.42
N PHE A 119 -2.80 14.61 -6.50
CA PHE A 119 -2.04 15.40 -7.47
C PHE A 119 -2.89 16.51 -8.09
N SER A 120 -4.14 16.24 -8.47
CA SER A 120 -5.08 17.27 -8.97
C SER A 120 -5.33 18.38 -7.95
N PHE A 121 -5.50 18.04 -6.67
CA PHE A 121 -5.70 19.03 -5.61
C PHE A 121 -4.45 19.87 -5.35
N LEU A 122 -3.28 19.24 -5.25
CA LEU A 122 -1.99 19.91 -5.07
C LEU A 122 -1.72 20.85 -6.25
N THR A 123 -2.08 20.41 -7.44
CA THR A 123 -2.05 21.18 -8.68
C THR A 123 -2.82 22.50 -8.58
N ARG A 124 -4.00 22.52 -7.96
CA ARG A 124 -4.83 23.72 -7.78
C ARG A 124 -4.41 24.61 -6.62
N SER A 125 -3.81 24.00 -5.59
CA SER A 125 -3.51 24.68 -4.33
C SER A 125 -2.10 25.29 -4.28
N THR A 126 -1.24 24.94 -5.24
CA THR A 126 0.18 25.32 -5.25
C THR A 126 0.51 26.15 -6.49
N ARG A 127 1.45 27.09 -6.34
CA ARG A 127 2.04 27.83 -7.47
C ARG A 127 2.86 26.91 -8.37
N SER A 128 2.96 27.25 -9.66
CA SER A 128 3.69 26.43 -10.65
C SER A 128 5.16 26.23 -10.29
N GLU A 129 5.78 27.23 -9.65
CA GLU A 129 7.19 27.23 -9.22
C GLU A 129 7.46 26.22 -8.09
N GLU A 130 6.52 26.08 -7.13
CA GLU A 130 6.70 25.23 -5.95
C GLU A 130 6.13 23.82 -6.15
N ARG A 131 5.27 23.61 -7.15
CA ARG A 131 4.58 22.33 -7.41
C ARG A 131 5.54 21.16 -7.54
N ALA A 132 6.64 21.32 -8.27
CA ALA A 132 7.63 20.27 -8.46
C ALA A 132 8.26 19.83 -7.14
N GLY A 133 8.61 20.79 -6.27
CA GLY A 133 9.16 20.52 -4.94
C GLY A 133 8.16 19.78 -4.03
N ILE A 134 6.89 20.17 -4.07
CA ILE A 134 5.84 19.47 -3.31
C ILE A 134 5.62 18.05 -3.82
N PHE A 135 5.59 17.84 -5.13
CA PHE A 135 5.46 16.49 -5.70
C PHE A 135 6.65 15.60 -5.33
N ALA A 136 7.87 16.16 -5.40
CA ALA A 136 9.07 15.47 -4.95
C ALA A 136 8.99 15.12 -3.46
N ALA A 137 8.51 16.03 -2.60
CA ALA A 137 8.34 15.77 -1.17
C ALA A 137 7.31 14.65 -0.90
N MET A 138 6.16 14.66 -1.59
CA MET A 138 5.15 13.60 -1.45
C MET A 138 5.68 12.23 -1.90
N MET A 139 6.40 12.18 -3.02
CA MET A 139 7.04 10.93 -3.47
C MET A 139 8.18 10.50 -2.55
N ALA A 140 8.95 11.44 -2.00
CA ALA A 140 9.97 11.15 -1.00
C ALA A 140 9.35 10.54 0.27
N CYS A 141 8.20 11.04 0.75
CA CYS A 141 7.45 10.42 1.85
C CYS A 141 7.02 8.98 1.51
N ARG A 142 6.55 8.73 0.28
CA ARG A 142 6.22 7.37 -0.17
C ARG A 142 7.42 6.44 -0.13
N GLN A 143 8.57 6.89 -0.66
CA GLN A 143 9.78 6.08 -0.68
C GLN A 143 10.38 5.89 0.72
N ALA A 144 10.28 6.89 1.60
CA ALA A 144 10.60 6.74 3.00
C ALA A 144 9.72 5.68 3.66
N GLY A 145 8.40 5.67 3.39
CA GLY A 145 7.49 4.62 3.84
C GLY A 145 7.88 3.24 3.33
N LEU A 146 8.29 3.13 2.06
CA LEU A 146 8.76 1.87 1.47
C LEU A 146 10.04 1.35 2.16
N LEU A 147 10.97 2.23 2.53
CA LEU A 147 12.18 1.88 3.28
C LEU A 147 11.86 1.51 4.73
N ILE A 148 10.95 2.25 5.35
CA ILE A 148 10.53 2.05 6.74
C ILE A 148 9.72 0.77 6.87
N GLY A 149 8.91 0.36 5.90
CA GLY A 149 8.05 -0.83 6.04
C GLY A 149 8.79 -2.10 6.45
N PRO A 150 9.82 -2.56 5.71
CA PRO A 150 10.61 -3.74 6.05
C PRO A 150 11.50 -3.48 7.27
N ALA A 151 12.04 -2.26 7.41
CA ALA A 151 12.88 -1.90 8.56
C ALA A 151 12.09 -1.89 9.88
N PHE A 152 10.83 -1.46 9.86
CA PHE A 152 9.92 -1.46 11.00
C PHE A 152 9.42 -2.86 11.29
N ASN A 153 9.15 -3.68 10.26
CA ASN A 153 8.85 -5.10 10.45
C ASN A 153 10.04 -5.86 11.07
N LEU A 154 11.26 -5.55 10.64
CA LEU A 154 12.50 -6.10 11.19
C LEU A 154 12.77 -5.58 12.61
N PHE A 155 12.53 -4.30 12.87
CA PHE A 155 12.68 -3.68 14.19
C PHE A 155 11.67 -4.22 15.20
N LEU A 156 10.41 -4.38 14.83
CA LEU A 156 9.39 -5.07 15.63
C LEU A 156 9.73 -6.53 15.87
N ARG A 157 10.46 -7.17 14.96
CA ARG A 157 10.97 -8.54 15.13
C ARG A 157 12.23 -8.59 16.00
N LEU A 158 12.97 -7.49 16.14
CA LEU A 158 14.17 -7.35 16.98
C LEU A 158 13.83 -6.85 18.40
N CYS A 159 12.71 -6.14 18.56
CA CYS A 159 12.14 -5.79 19.86
C CYS A 159 11.18 -6.91 20.29
N ASP A 160 11.64 -7.82 21.16
CA ASP A 160 10.83 -8.87 21.79
C ASP A 160 9.63 -8.30 22.59
N PHE A 161 8.53 -7.95 21.92
CA PHE A 161 7.25 -7.65 22.56
C PHE A 161 6.33 -8.87 22.48
N LYS A 162 6.22 -9.60 23.59
CA LYS A 162 5.29 -10.71 23.77
C LYS A 162 3.86 -10.18 23.87
N LEU A 163 3.03 -10.42 22.84
CA LEU A 163 1.58 -10.21 22.90
C LEU A 163 0.86 -11.56 23.01
N GLY A 164 0.74 -12.09 24.23
CA GLY A 164 -0.13 -13.24 24.52
C GLY A 164 0.25 -14.57 23.83
N PRO A 165 -0.72 -15.47 23.55
CA PRO A 165 -0.46 -16.89 23.27
C PRO A 165 0.15 -17.19 21.90
N PHE A 166 0.51 -16.18 21.11
CA PHE A 166 1.22 -16.37 19.84
C PHE A 166 2.71 -16.13 20.00
N VAL A 167 3.45 -17.23 20.17
CA VAL A 167 4.92 -17.26 20.15
C VAL A 167 5.39 -17.02 18.72
N VAL A 168 5.89 -15.82 18.44
CA VAL A 168 6.64 -15.54 17.21
C VAL A 168 8.13 -15.65 17.55
N ASN A 169 8.77 -16.75 17.18
CA ASN A 169 10.23 -16.84 17.13
C ASN A 169 10.73 -17.60 15.88
N LYS A 170 11.87 -17.11 15.36
CA LYS A 170 12.86 -17.76 14.48
C LYS A 170 12.40 -18.49 13.19
N TYR A 171 11.84 -17.77 12.20
CA TYR A 171 11.94 -18.16 10.77
C TYR A 171 13.03 -17.37 10.03
N THR A 172 14.27 -17.52 10.48
CA THR A 172 15.35 -17.93 9.57
C THR A 172 15.01 -19.36 9.17
N SER A 173 14.79 -19.71 7.92
CA SER A 173 15.89 -19.98 7.02
C SER A 173 15.46 -19.90 5.55
N PRO A 174 15.89 -18.89 4.79
CA PRO A 174 16.09 -19.04 3.36
C PRO A 174 17.24 -20.03 3.04
N GLY A 175 17.37 -21.17 3.72
CA GLY A 175 18.58 -22.01 3.65
C GLY A 175 18.56 -23.43 4.26
N VAL A 176 17.44 -23.96 4.78
CA VAL A 176 17.37 -25.35 5.31
C VAL A 176 16.20 -26.14 4.69
N THR A 177 15.92 -25.89 3.42
CA THR A 177 15.04 -26.77 2.63
C THR A 177 15.72 -27.30 1.36
N ALA A 178 17.01 -27.02 1.17
CA ALA A 178 17.82 -27.55 0.08
C ALA A 178 18.71 -28.75 0.49
N SER A 179 18.60 -29.29 1.71
CA SER A 179 19.49 -30.36 2.19
C SER A 179 18.79 -31.57 2.82
N ARG A 180 17.53 -31.86 2.45
CA ARG A 180 16.87 -33.11 2.87
C ARG A 180 16.00 -33.77 1.79
N GLN A 181 16.54 -33.81 0.57
CA GLN A 181 16.12 -34.74 -0.48
C GLN A 181 17.37 -35.45 -1.06
N SER A 182 18.06 -36.18 -0.19
CA SER A 182 19.04 -37.19 -0.56
C SER A 182 19.28 -38.07 0.68
N VAL A 183 18.37 -39.02 0.88
CA VAL A 183 18.49 -40.34 1.55
C VAL A 183 17.08 -40.74 2.00
N MET A 184 16.33 -41.32 1.06
CA MET A 184 15.71 -42.64 1.18
C MET A 184 15.48 -43.16 -0.24
#